data_AF-A0A1B6VMR7-F1
#
_entry.id   AF-A0A1B6VMR7-F1
#
_cell.length_a   1.000
_cell.length_b   1.000
_cell.length_c   1.000
_cell.angle_alpha   90.00
_cell.angle_beta   90.00
_cell.angle_gamma   90.00
#
_symmetry.space_group_name_H-M   'P 1'
#
loop_
_entity.id
_entity.type
_entity.pdbx_description
1 polymer ?
#
loop_
_entity_poly.entity_id
_entity_poly.type
_entity_poly.pdbx_seq_one_letter_code
_entity_poly.pdbx_strand_id
1 'polypeptide(L)'
;MAWQTQMDRHFPTEDRTSYQVLWERLIMRCEDALARSVFPSAPEAQSLAKDWLELQKPLQKAVGPELWRKTGTMYEDMQDWQTPERQAPFSPEVFSFIREAAILLAGAP
;
A
#
# COMPACT_ATOMS: atom_id res chain seq x y z
N MET A 1 9.81 6.77 10.71
CA MET A 1 10.44 8.10 10.63
C MET A 1 10.81 8.53 9.19
N ALA A 2 11.56 7.75 8.39
CA ALA A 2 12.01 8.20 7.05
C ALA A 2 10.88 8.57 6.06
N TRP A 3 9.78 7.81 6.10
CA TRP A 3 8.59 8.04 5.28
C TRP A 3 7.91 9.38 5.57
N GLN A 4 7.69 9.70 6.85
CA GLN A 4 7.09 10.96 7.29
C GLN A 4 7.89 12.17 6.81
N THR A 5 9.21 12.16 7.01
CA THR A 5 10.10 13.26 6.60
C THR A 5 10.13 13.45 5.09
N GLN A 6 10.00 12.37 4.32
CA GLN A 6 9.99 12.45 2.86
C GLN A 6 8.64 12.97 2.34
N MET A 7 7.54 12.64 3.00
CA MET A 7 6.24 13.23 2.73
C MET A 7 6.19 14.72 3.13
N ASP A 8 6.91 15.14 4.18
CA ASP A 8 6.95 16.53 4.68
C ASP A 8 7.54 17.48 3.63
N ARG A 9 8.43 16.95 2.78
CA ARG A 9 9.19 17.73 1.81
C ARG A 9 8.43 17.99 0.51
N HIS A 10 7.42 17.18 0.18
CA HIS A 10 6.89 17.13 -1.19
C HIS A 10 5.40 17.50 -1.34
N PHE A 11 4.64 17.65 -0.25
CA PHE A 11 3.21 17.97 -0.33
C PHE A 11 2.79 19.08 0.65
N PRO A 12 2.03 20.11 0.21
CA PRO A 12 1.39 21.05 1.11
C PRO A 12 0.36 20.33 2.01
N THR A 13 0.17 20.86 3.23
CA THR A 13 -0.52 20.19 4.37
C THR A 13 -1.97 19.78 4.07
N GLU A 14 -2.67 20.52 3.22
CA GLU A 14 -4.08 20.28 2.87
C GLU A 14 -4.29 19.07 1.93
N ASP A 15 -3.41 18.85 0.95
CA ASP A 15 -3.46 17.69 0.04
C ASP A 15 -2.99 16.40 0.72
N ARG A 16 -2.09 16.54 1.70
CA ARG A 16 -1.48 15.43 2.42
C ARG A 16 -2.47 14.72 3.34
N THR A 17 -3.37 15.49 3.94
CA THR A 17 -4.47 14.98 4.76
C THR A 17 -5.39 14.09 3.91
N SER A 18 -5.67 14.47 2.66
CA SER A 18 -6.51 13.68 1.76
C SER A 18 -5.84 12.39 1.30
N TYR A 19 -4.56 12.44 0.88
CA TYR A 19 -3.84 11.25 0.41
C TYR A 19 -3.59 10.22 1.53
N GLN A 20 -3.23 10.70 2.72
CA GLN A 20 -3.06 9.83 3.89
C GLN A 20 -4.39 9.19 4.30
N VAL A 21 -5.49 9.96 4.33
CA VAL A 21 -6.83 9.44 4.64
C VAL A 21 -7.29 8.40 3.60
N LEU A 22 -6.95 8.56 2.32
CA LEU A 22 -7.25 7.56 1.29
C LEU A 22 -6.50 6.25 1.56
N TRP A 23 -5.23 6.32 1.95
CA TRP A 23 -4.44 5.14 2.32
C TRP A 23 -5.00 4.45 3.57
N GLU A 24 -5.26 5.20 4.63
CA GLU A 24 -5.83 4.68 5.88
C GLU A 24 -7.18 3.98 5.61
N ARG A 25 -8.05 4.60 4.82
CA ARG A 25 -9.34 3.99 4.43
C ARG A 25 -9.18 2.72 3.62
N LEU A 26 -8.23 2.70 2.69
CA LEU A 26 -8.00 1.53 1.87
C LEU A 26 -7.44 0.37 2.71
N ILE A 27 -6.51 0.65 3.63
CA ILE A 27 -5.94 -0.33 4.55
C ILE A 27 -7.04 -0.93 5.44
N MET A 28 -7.89 -0.10 6.05
CA MET A 28 -9.03 -0.58 6.85
C MET A 28 -9.96 -1.50 6.06
N ARG A 29 -10.22 -1.21 4.78
CA ARG A 29 -11.03 -2.09 3.91
C ARG A 29 -10.34 -3.41 3.62
N CYS A 30 -9.00 -3.43 3.51
CA CYS A 30 -8.24 -4.66 3.35
C CYS A 30 -8.26 -5.51 4.63
N GLU A 31 -8.14 -4.88 5.80
CA GLU A 31 -8.24 -5.55 7.09
C GLU A 31 -9.64 -6.15 7.32
N ASP A 32 -10.71 -5.43 6.96
CA ASP A 32 -12.09 -5.97 7.00
C ASP A 32 -12.26 -7.17 6.07
N ALA A 33 -11.75 -7.09 4.84
CA ALA A 33 -11.81 -8.18 3.88
C ALA A 33 -11.06 -9.43 4.41
N LEU A 34 -9.89 -9.24 5.02
CA LEU A 34 -9.13 -10.30 5.67
C LEU A 34 -9.88 -10.92 6.86
N ALA A 35 -10.47 -10.09 7.73
CA ALA A 35 -11.27 -10.56 8.86
C ALA A 35 -12.48 -11.40 8.40
N ARG A 36 -13.03 -11.05 7.24
CA ARG A 36 -14.13 -11.79 6.58
C ARG A 36 -13.64 -12.97 5.72
N SER A 37 -12.34 -13.26 5.69
CA SER A 37 -11.74 -14.34 4.90
C SER A 37 -12.05 -14.24 3.39
N VAL A 38 -12.07 -13.01 2.85
CA VAL A 38 -12.23 -12.78 1.41
C VAL A 38 -11.01 -13.33 0.67
N PHE A 39 -11.25 -14.16 -0.34
CA PHE A 39 -10.16 -14.72 -1.16
C PHE A 39 -9.54 -13.66 -2.07
N PRO A 40 -8.21 -13.68 -2.32
CA PRO A 40 -7.53 -12.76 -3.23
C PRO A 40 -8.07 -12.76 -4.67
N SER A 41 -8.66 -13.88 -5.12
CA SER A 41 -9.31 -14.00 -6.43
C SER A 41 -10.71 -13.39 -6.49
N ALA A 42 -11.30 -13.01 -5.35
CA ALA A 42 -12.65 -12.47 -5.31
C ALA A 42 -12.72 -11.09 -5.99
N PRO A 43 -13.87 -10.72 -6.60
CA PRO A 43 -14.04 -9.41 -7.21
C PRO A 43 -13.78 -8.23 -6.24
N GLU A 44 -14.15 -8.39 -4.97
CA GLU A 44 -13.88 -7.41 -3.91
C GLU A 44 -12.38 -7.19 -3.71
N ALA A 45 -11.59 -8.28 -3.58
CA ALA A 45 -10.14 -8.22 -3.44
C ALA A 45 -9.45 -7.62 -4.67
N GLN A 46 -9.91 -7.97 -5.87
CA GLN A 46 -9.40 -7.38 -7.11
C GLN A 46 -9.70 -5.87 -7.20
N SER A 47 -10.86 -5.42 -6.71
CA SER A 47 -11.17 -3.99 -6.63
C SER A 47 -10.25 -3.27 -5.66
N LEU A 48 -9.97 -3.86 -4.49
CA LEU A 48 -9.03 -3.30 -3.52
C LEU A 48 -7.61 -3.21 -4.10
N ALA A 49 -7.18 -4.24 -4.85
CA ALA A 49 -5.90 -4.23 -5.54
C ALA A 49 -5.81 -3.11 -6.60
N LYS A 50 -6.88 -2.86 -7.35
CA LYS A 50 -6.95 -1.72 -8.29
C LYS A 50 -6.82 -0.39 -7.56
N ASP A 51 -7.61 -0.18 -6.51
CA ASP A 51 -7.58 1.04 -5.69
C ASP A 51 -6.17 1.27 -5.14
N TRP A 52 -5.50 0.19 -4.68
CA TRP A 52 -4.13 0.22 -4.17
C TRP A 52 -3.11 0.63 -5.25
N LEU A 53 -3.17 0.02 -6.44
CA LEU A 53 -2.29 0.34 -7.56
C LEU A 53 -2.48 1.79 -8.04
N GLU A 54 -3.71 2.28 -8.10
CA GLU A 54 -4.00 3.68 -8.44
C GLU A 54 -3.44 4.64 -7.40
N LEU A 55 -3.65 4.35 -6.12
CA LEU A 55 -3.22 5.22 -5.02
C LEU A 55 -1.69 5.27 -4.90
N GLN A 56 -0.96 4.27 -5.40
CA GLN A 56 0.50 4.31 -5.48
C GLN A 56 1.06 5.23 -6.59
N LYS A 57 0.32 5.51 -7.67
CA LYS A 57 0.84 6.26 -8.83
C LYS A 57 1.39 7.66 -8.49
N PRO A 58 0.73 8.48 -7.66
CA PRO A 58 1.26 9.79 -7.28
C PRO A 58 2.59 9.68 -6.54
N LEU A 59 2.72 8.66 -5.69
CA LEU A 59 3.93 8.38 -4.94
C LEU A 59 5.06 7.88 -5.83
N GLN A 60 4.76 6.95 -6.75
CA GLN A 60 5.71 6.50 -7.79
C GLN A 60 6.26 7.68 -8.58
N LYS A 61 5.40 8.61 -8.97
CA LYS A 61 5.76 9.83 -9.71
C LYS A 61 6.60 10.80 -8.87
N ALA A 62 6.26 10.98 -7.60
CA ALA A 62 6.97 11.90 -6.70
C ALA A 62 8.35 11.37 -6.28
N VAL A 63 8.46 10.06 -6.04
CA VAL A 63 9.68 9.39 -5.56
C VAL A 63 10.63 9.05 -6.70
N GLY A 64 10.10 8.86 -7.92
CA GLY A 64 10.86 8.47 -9.09
C GLY A 64 11.12 6.95 -9.16
N PRO A 65 11.33 6.40 -10.36
CA PRO A 65 11.32 4.95 -10.60
C PRO A 65 12.44 4.19 -9.88
N GLU A 66 13.61 4.80 -9.73
CA GLU A 66 14.77 4.15 -9.10
C GLU A 66 14.58 3.95 -7.60
N LEU A 67 14.08 4.99 -6.92
CA LEU A 67 13.81 4.94 -5.49
C LEU A 67 12.53 4.14 -5.21
N TRP A 68 11.54 4.19 -6.12
CA TRP A 68 10.34 3.36 -6.04
C TRP A 68 10.66 1.86 -6.10
N ARG A 69 11.54 1.43 -7.01
CA ARG A 69 11.98 0.04 -7.11
C ARG A 69 12.61 -0.46 -5.81
N LYS A 70 13.42 0.37 -5.15
CA LYS A 70 13.98 0.06 -3.81
C LYS A 70 12.90 0.01 -2.73
N THR A 71 11.86 0.84 -2.86
CA THR A 71 10.74 0.86 -1.92
C THR A 71 9.87 -0.39 -2.06
N GLY A 72 9.69 -0.91 -3.28
CA GLY A 72 9.03 -2.20 -3.53
C GLY A 72 9.72 -3.35 -2.80
N THR A 73 11.04 -3.48 -2.97
CA THR A 73 11.85 -4.48 -2.24
C THR A 73 11.79 -4.27 -0.73
N MET A 74 11.83 -3.02 -0.27
CA MET A 74 11.65 -2.70 1.15
C MET A 74 10.30 -3.19 1.68
N TYR A 75 9.20 -3.03 0.95
CA TYR A 75 7.91 -3.54 1.40
C TYR A 75 7.78 -5.08 1.33
N GLU A 76 8.49 -5.73 0.42
CA GLU A 76 8.59 -7.20 0.38
C GLU A 76 9.29 -7.76 1.64
N ASP A 77 10.30 -7.06 2.13
CA ASP A 77 11.06 -7.44 3.34
C ASP A 77 10.47 -6.80 4.62
N MET A 78 9.19 -6.41 4.63
CA MET A 78 8.55 -5.69 5.74
C MET A 78 8.73 -6.34 7.12
N GLN A 79 8.71 -7.67 7.17
CA GLN A 79 8.88 -8.41 8.42
C GLN A 79 10.28 -8.25 9.02
N ASP A 80 11.29 -7.90 8.22
CA ASP A 80 12.70 -7.87 8.64
C ASP A 80 13.15 -6.51 9.16
N TRP A 81 12.44 -5.42 8.85
CA TRP A 81 12.81 -4.06 9.29
C TRP A 81 11.77 -3.35 10.14
N GLN A 82 10.56 -3.92 10.31
CA GLN A 82 9.57 -3.33 11.20
C GLN A 82 10.04 -3.38 12.66
N THR A 83 10.09 -2.21 13.29
CA THR A 83 10.31 -2.07 14.74
C THR A 83 9.13 -1.29 15.34
N PRO A 84 8.93 -1.31 16.67
CA PRO A 84 7.92 -0.46 17.32
C PRO A 84 8.01 1.04 16.92
N GLU A 85 9.20 1.52 16.58
CA GLU A 85 9.48 2.90 16.14
C GLU A 85 9.42 3.10 14.61
N ARG A 86 9.35 2.01 13.83
CA ARG A 86 9.23 2.01 12.36
C ARG A 86 8.23 0.95 11.92
N GLN A 87 6.97 1.34 11.85
CA GLN A 87 5.91 0.49 11.31
C GLN A 87 5.43 1.04 9.98
N ALA A 88 5.06 0.13 9.08
CA ALA A 88 4.23 0.51 7.96
C ALA A 88 2.81 0.77 8.50
N PRO A 89 1.98 1.59 7.83
CA PRO A 89 0.62 1.85 8.27
C PRO A 89 -0.33 0.65 8.08
N PHE A 90 0.18 -0.50 7.61
CA PHE A 90 -0.57 -1.73 7.35
C PHE A 90 0.22 -2.97 7.79
N SER A 91 -0.51 -4.05 8.06
CA SER A 91 0.09 -5.32 8.46
C SER A 91 0.75 -6.07 7.29
N PRO A 92 1.68 -7.01 7.55
CA PRO A 92 2.24 -7.89 6.51
C PRO A 92 1.18 -8.72 5.76
N GLU A 93 0.08 -9.07 6.43
CA GLU A 93 -1.04 -9.82 5.85
C GLU A 93 -1.79 -8.97 4.82
N VAL A 94 -2.04 -7.69 5.11
CA VAL A 94 -2.64 -6.74 4.15
C VAL A 94 -1.78 -6.66 2.88
N PHE A 95 -0.46 -6.57 3.05
CA PHE A 95 0.46 -6.51 1.92
C PHE A 95 0.42 -7.79 1.08
N SER A 96 0.49 -8.96 1.73
CA SER A 96 0.42 -10.26 1.04
C SER A 96 -0.90 -10.45 0.29
N PHE A 97 -2.02 -10.11 0.93
CA PHE A 97 -3.36 -10.18 0.35
C PHE A 97 -3.48 -9.33 -0.92
N ILE A 98 -3.07 -8.07 -0.85
CA ILE A 98 -3.14 -7.16 -2.00
C ILE A 98 -2.18 -7.57 -3.11
N ARG A 99 -0.98 -8.04 -2.78
CA ARG A 99 -0.02 -8.54 -3.77
C ARG A 99 -0.61 -9.71 -4.55
N GLU A 100 -1.17 -10.69 -3.85
CA GLU A 100 -1.76 -11.87 -4.49
C GLU A 100 -2.98 -11.48 -5.34
N ALA A 101 -3.86 -10.62 -4.83
CA ALA A 101 -5.00 -10.11 -5.58
C ALA A 101 -4.57 -9.35 -6.86
N ALA A 102 -3.48 -8.58 -6.80
CA ALA A 102 -2.93 -7.88 -7.95
C ALA A 102 -2.31 -8.84 -8.98
N ILE A 103 -1.61 -9.89 -8.55
CA ILE A 103 -1.06 -10.94 -9.44
C ILE A 103 -2.21 -11.64 -10.18
N LEU A 104 -3.24 -12.05 -9.45
CA LEU A 104 -4.41 -12.74 -10.01
C LEU A 104 -5.20 -11.84 -10.96
N LEU A 105 -5.31 -10.55 -10.64
CA LEU A 105 -5.93 -9.55 -11.53
C LEU A 105 -5.14 -9.41 -12.85
N ALA A 106 -3.82 -9.39 -12.80
CA ALA A 106 -2.98 -9.25 -13.99
C ALA A 106 -2.93 -10.53 -14.86
N GLY A 107 -3.16 -11.70 -14.26
CA GLY A 107 -3.26 -12.99 -14.93
C GLY A 107 -4.66 -13.36 -15.42
N ALA A 108 -5.67 -12.52 -15.19
CA ALA A 108 -7.01 -12.71 -15.73
C ALA A 108 -6.99 -12.52 -17.27
N PRO A 109 -7.60 -13.43 -18.05
CA PRO A 109 -7.60 -13.38 -19.51
C PRO A 109 -8.37 -12.19 -20.11
#